data_AF-A0A9D2KWM0-F1
#
_entry.id   AF-A0A9D2KWM0-F1
#
_cell.length_a   1.000
_cell.length_b   1.000
_cell.length_c   1.000
_cell.angle_alpha   90.00
_cell.angle_beta   90.00
_cell.angle_gamma   90.00
#
_symmetry.space_group_name_H-M   'P 1'
#
loop_
_entity.id
_entity.type
_entity.pdbx_description
1 polymer ?
#
loop_
_entity_poly.entity_id
_entity_poly.type
_entity_poly.pdbx_seq_one_letter_code
_entity_poly.pdbx_strand_id
1 'polypeptide(L)'
;MDKTALKKFAAYAREKIRLGIEQKAFELGITAKGIQPLETLKDGLIVGERVLGEREARQYSHLKRRIEQESYEAVIAEATYTWFNRMIALRFMEVNDYLPIKSHILSSVVPAKAEPDVLTNVTQYMDALDLDKAFVYRLREENRSEDLYHYILVQQCNKLGEIIPTVFETISDDMALLLPDGLLQDSSPIRDVVTMIAEEDWKNVEILGWLYQFYIADQKDTVFANLKKNKK
;
A
#
# COMPACT_ATOMS: atom_id res chain seq x y z
N MET A 1 3.01 -24.99 -6.36
CA MET A 1 2.96 -23.67 -7.00
C MET A 1 2.53 -23.71 -8.46
N ASP A 2 1.30 -23.28 -8.72
CA ASP A 2 0.75 -23.12 -10.06
C ASP A 2 1.12 -21.74 -10.65
N LYS A 3 2.07 -21.73 -11.58
CA LYS A 3 2.55 -20.50 -12.24
C LYS A 3 1.46 -19.78 -13.04
N THR A 4 0.47 -20.50 -13.56
CA THR A 4 -0.64 -19.91 -14.32
C THR A 4 -1.57 -19.15 -13.38
N ALA A 5 -1.87 -19.72 -12.21
CA ALA A 5 -2.63 -19.06 -11.16
C ALA A 5 -1.90 -17.82 -10.63
N LEU A 6 -0.59 -17.92 -10.36
CA LEU A 6 0.21 -16.77 -9.92
C LEU A 6 0.26 -15.64 -10.95
N LYS A 7 0.37 -15.96 -12.25
CA LYS A 7 0.35 -14.94 -13.31
C LYS A 7 -0.99 -14.20 -13.34
N LYS A 8 -2.11 -14.93 -13.23
CA LYS A 8 -3.45 -14.33 -13.18
C LYS A 8 -3.63 -13.46 -11.94
N PHE A 9 -3.19 -13.95 -10.79
CA PHE A 9 -3.21 -13.20 -9.54
C PHE A 9 -2.39 -11.92 -9.65
N ALA A 10 -1.14 -11.98 -10.13
CA ALA A 10 -0.27 -10.81 -10.22
C ALA A 10 -0.88 -9.69 -11.09
N ALA A 11 -1.43 -10.04 -12.25
CA ALA A 11 -2.11 -9.08 -13.12
C ALA A 11 -3.36 -8.49 -12.46
N TYR A 12 -4.18 -9.33 -11.82
CA TYR A 12 -5.38 -8.90 -11.11
C TYR A 12 -5.07 -7.96 -9.94
N ALA A 13 -4.16 -8.36 -9.05
CA ALA A 13 -3.78 -7.58 -7.87
C ALA A 13 -3.12 -6.26 -8.27
N ARG A 14 -2.26 -6.26 -9.30
CA ARG A 14 -1.66 -5.03 -9.85
C ARG A 14 -2.73 -4.04 -10.29
N GLU A 15 -3.69 -4.49 -11.09
CA GLU A 15 -4.75 -3.61 -11.61
C GLU A 15 -5.64 -3.09 -10.47
N LYS A 16 -5.99 -3.95 -9.51
CA LYS A 16 -6.81 -3.57 -8.36
C LYS A 16 -6.11 -2.54 -7.47
N ILE A 17 -4.82 -2.74 -7.17
CA ILE A 17 -4.01 -1.78 -6.41
C ILE A 17 -3.91 -0.47 -7.19
N ARG A 18 -3.63 -0.50 -8.49
CA ARG A 18 -3.56 0.70 -9.34
C ARG A 18 -4.86 1.51 -9.27
N LEU A 19 -6.00 0.86 -9.44
CA LEU A 19 -7.32 1.51 -9.35
C LEU A 19 -7.58 2.09 -7.96
N GLY A 20 -7.17 1.40 -6.89
CA GLY A 20 -7.27 1.92 -5.52
C GLY A 20 -6.40 3.17 -5.30
N ILE A 21 -5.19 3.20 -5.86
CA ILE A 21 -4.29 4.34 -5.81
C ILE A 21 -4.85 5.53 -6.61
N GLU A 22 -5.41 5.27 -7.81
CA GLU A 22 -6.06 6.30 -8.61
C GLU A 22 -7.29 6.88 -7.91
N GLN A 23 -8.07 6.03 -7.26
CA GLN A 23 -9.20 6.46 -6.43
C GLN A 23 -8.71 7.32 -5.26
N LYS A 24 -7.64 6.91 -4.57
CA LYS A 24 -7.03 7.72 -3.50
C LYS A 24 -6.56 9.08 -3.99
N ALA A 25 -5.89 9.13 -5.14
CA ALA A 25 -5.46 10.37 -5.76
C ALA A 25 -6.66 11.26 -6.13
N PHE A 26 -7.72 10.67 -6.69
CA PHE A 26 -8.95 11.38 -7.03
C PHE A 26 -9.62 12.02 -5.81
N GLU A 27 -9.68 11.31 -4.68
CA GLU A 27 -10.20 11.83 -3.41
C GLU A 27 -9.36 12.97 -2.83
N LEU A 28 -8.08 13.01 -3.18
CA LEU A 28 -7.16 14.11 -2.90
C LEU A 28 -7.25 15.22 -3.96
N GLY A 29 -8.25 15.20 -4.86
CA GLY A 29 -8.41 16.19 -5.92
C GLY A 29 -7.33 16.14 -7.01
N ILE A 30 -6.60 15.03 -7.14
CA ILE A 30 -5.54 14.84 -8.12
C ILE A 30 -6.01 13.87 -9.20
N THR A 31 -5.89 14.26 -10.46
CA THR A 31 -6.18 13.40 -11.62
C THR A 31 -5.13 13.56 -12.71
N ALA A 32 -5.15 12.69 -13.72
CA ALA A 32 -4.33 12.86 -14.93
C ALA A 32 -4.57 14.21 -15.66
N LYS A 33 -5.73 14.86 -15.42
CA LYS A 33 -6.05 16.17 -16.01
C LYS A 33 -5.46 17.34 -15.22
N GLY A 34 -4.95 17.08 -14.02
CA GLY A 34 -4.40 18.10 -13.13
C GLY A 34 -4.91 17.98 -11.70
N ILE A 35 -4.52 18.97 -10.91
CA ILE A 35 -4.76 19.05 -9.47
C ILE A 35 -5.82 20.14 -9.23
N GLN A 36 -6.83 19.83 -8.41
CA GLN A 36 -7.87 20.78 -8.02
C GLN A 36 -7.28 21.96 -7.23
N PRO A 37 -7.94 23.13 -7.26
CA PRO A 37 -7.54 24.26 -6.43
C PRO A 37 -7.45 23.88 -4.95
N LEU A 38 -6.44 24.42 -4.28
CA LEU A 38 -6.17 24.17 -2.87
C LEU A 38 -6.26 25.48 -2.07
N GLU A 39 -6.75 25.39 -0.84
CA GLU A 39 -6.72 26.47 0.14
C GLU A 39 -5.74 26.10 1.26
N THR A 40 -4.89 27.05 1.66
CA THR A 40 -3.93 26.83 2.74
C THR A 40 -4.51 27.28 4.06
N LEU A 41 -4.51 26.39 5.06
CA LEU A 41 -4.84 26.71 6.44
C LEU A 41 -3.55 26.89 7.24
N LYS A 42 -3.66 27.43 8.47
CA LYS A 42 -2.52 27.58 9.38
C LYS A 42 -1.83 26.24 9.67
N ASP A 43 -2.62 25.19 9.92
CA ASP A 43 -2.16 23.87 10.35
C ASP A 43 -2.65 22.74 9.42
N GLY A 44 -2.84 23.04 8.12
CA GLY A 44 -3.40 22.08 7.17
C GLY A 44 -3.66 22.64 5.77
N LEU A 45 -4.37 21.87 4.95
CA LEU A 45 -4.80 22.24 3.61
C LEU A 45 -6.26 21.83 3.40
N ILE A 46 -6.98 22.53 2.54
CA ILE A 46 -8.27 22.09 2.01
C ILE A 46 -8.10 21.78 0.53
N VAL A 47 -8.53 20.59 0.12
CA VAL A 47 -8.58 20.18 -1.29
C VAL A 47 -10.00 19.72 -1.60
N GLY A 48 -10.69 20.46 -2.48
CA GLY A 48 -12.12 20.29 -2.67
C GLY A 48 -12.87 20.53 -1.36
N GLU A 49 -13.57 19.50 -0.88
CA GLU A 49 -14.32 19.53 0.39
C GLU A 49 -13.55 18.90 1.56
N ARG A 50 -12.34 18.37 1.33
CA ARG A 50 -11.58 17.61 2.33
C ARG A 50 -10.58 18.50 3.06
N VAL A 51 -10.63 18.45 4.39
CA VAL A 51 -9.63 19.07 5.28
C VAL A 51 -8.52 18.05 5.55
N LEU A 52 -7.30 18.39 5.18
CA LEU A 52 -6.09 17.64 5.46
C LEU A 52 -5.37 18.27 6.65
N GLY A 53 -5.14 17.49 7.71
CA GLY A 53 -4.36 17.95 8.86
C GLY A 53 -2.88 18.15 8.53
N GLU A 54 -2.11 18.71 9.44
CA GLU A 54 -0.69 19.07 9.23
C GLU A 54 0.16 17.95 8.61
N ARG A 55 0.00 16.71 9.09
CA ARG A 55 0.73 15.53 8.56
C ARG A 55 0.33 15.23 7.11
N GLU A 56 -0.96 15.10 6.83
CA GLU A 56 -1.47 14.81 5.49
C GLU A 56 -1.15 15.96 4.52
N ALA A 57 -1.19 17.20 4.99
CA ALA A 57 -0.82 18.38 4.20
C ALA A 57 0.65 18.37 3.76
N ARG A 58 1.58 17.95 4.63
CA ARG A 58 2.99 17.75 4.25
C ARG A 58 3.15 16.65 3.21
N GLN A 59 2.48 15.52 3.41
CA GLN A 59 2.50 14.41 2.48
C GLN A 59 1.93 14.80 1.10
N TYR A 60 0.82 15.53 1.10
CA TYR A 60 0.17 16.03 -0.11
C TYR A 60 1.08 17.01 -0.86
N SER A 61 1.75 17.90 -0.15
CA SER A 61 2.70 18.85 -0.74
C SER A 61 3.87 18.14 -1.41
N HIS A 62 4.34 17.04 -0.82
CA HIS A 62 5.37 16.19 -1.44
C HIS A 62 4.84 15.49 -2.70
N LEU A 63 3.65 14.88 -2.62
CA LEU A 63 3.00 14.21 -3.74
C LEU A 63 2.78 15.17 -4.93
N LYS A 64 2.25 16.36 -4.67
CA LYS A 64 2.05 17.40 -5.68
C LYS A 64 3.35 17.74 -6.41
N ARG A 65 4.45 17.92 -5.66
CA ARG A 65 5.77 18.21 -6.23
C ARG A 65 6.28 17.05 -7.10
N ARG A 66 6.12 15.80 -6.67
CA ARG A 66 6.52 14.61 -7.44
C ARG A 66 5.78 14.55 -8.78
N ILE A 67 4.46 14.79 -8.75
CA ILE A 67 3.63 14.80 -9.97
C ILE A 67 4.05 15.93 -10.93
N GLU A 68 4.37 17.11 -10.41
CA GLU A 68 4.87 18.23 -11.21
C GLU A 68 6.25 17.98 -11.83
N GLN A 69 7.08 17.16 -11.18
CA GLN A 69 8.45 16.85 -11.63
C GLN A 69 8.51 15.68 -12.61
N GLU A 70 7.64 14.68 -12.48
CA GLU A 70 7.69 13.44 -13.28
C GLU A 70 6.46 13.30 -14.19
N SER A 71 5.31 12.99 -13.60
CA SER A 71 3.96 13.02 -14.18
C SER A 71 2.99 12.32 -13.23
N TYR A 72 1.69 12.50 -13.43
CA TYR A 72 0.68 11.72 -12.71
C TYR A 72 0.87 10.22 -12.94
N GLU A 73 1.03 9.81 -14.20
CA GLU A 73 1.13 8.40 -14.59
C GLU A 73 2.38 7.72 -14.00
N ALA A 74 3.51 8.41 -13.96
CA ALA A 74 4.74 7.89 -13.37
C ALA A 74 4.57 7.64 -11.87
N VAL A 75 4.02 8.61 -11.14
CA VAL A 75 3.82 8.52 -9.69
C VAL A 75 2.81 7.42 -9.33
N ILE A 76 1.69 7.31 -10.06
CA ILE A 76 0.71 6.23 -9.85
C ILE A 76 1.33 4.86 -10.12
N ALA A 77 2.14 4.73 -11.17
CA ALA A 77 2.82 3.47 -11.50
C ALA A 77 3.86 3.07 -10.43
N GLU A 78 4.62 4.04 -9.91
CA GLU A 78 5.56 3.85 -8.81
C GLU A 78 4.86 3.43 -7.51
N ALA A 79 3.79 4.14 -7.13
CA ALA A 79 2.99 3.79 -5.96
C ALA A 79 2.38 2.38 -6.09
N THR A 80 1.89 2.02 -7.28
CA THR A 80 1.35 0.68 -7.55
C THR A 80 2.41 -0.39 -7.37
N TYR A 81 3.60 -0.16 -7.92
CA TYR A 81 4.73 -1.08 -7.79
C TYR A 81 5.16 -1.24 -6.33
N THR A 82 5.29 -0.12 -5.62
CA THR A 82 5.68 -0.08 -4.21
C THR A 82 4.70 -0.88 -3.37
N TRP A 83 3.41 -0.57 -3.42
CA TRP A 83 2.42 -1.24 -2.58
C TRP A 83 2.19 -2.69 -2.96
N PHE A 84 2.21 -3.04 -4.25
CA PHE A 84 2.21 -4.44 -4.67
C PHE A 84 3.36 -5.21 -4.02
N ASN A 85 4.60 -4.73 -4.17
CA ASN A 85 5.77 -5.42 -3.60
C ASN A 85 5.73 -5.48 -2.07
N ARG A 86 5.29 -4.41 -1.40
CA ARG A 86 5.18 -4.40 0.07
C ARG A 86 4.16 -5.43 0.55
N MET A 87 2.99 -5.53 -0.07
CA MET A 87 1.97 -6.52 0.31
C MET A 87 2.48 -7.95 0.09
N ILE A 88 3.12 -8.24 -1.05
CA ILE A 88 3.68 -9.57 -1.35
C ILE A 88 4.82 -9.92 -0.37
N ALA A 89 5.75 -8.99 -0.12
CA ALA A 89 6.86 -9.22 0.80
C ALA A 89 6.37 -9.41 2.24
N LEU A 90 5.43 -8.59 2.71
CA LEU A 90 4.83 -8.75 4.04
C LEU A 90 4.12 -10.10 4.18
N ARG A 91 3.34 -10.54 3.18
CA ARG A 91 2.70 -11.86 3.22
C ARG A 91 3.71 -13.00 3.28
N PHE A 92 4.77 -12.93 2.49
CA PHE A 92 5.84 -13.92 2.53
C PHE A 92 6.51 -13.95 3.92
N MET A 93 6.84 -12.79 4.48
CA MET A 93 7.46 -12.71 5.80
C MET A 93 6.53 -13.20 6.91
N GLU A 94 5.23 -12.91 6.81
CA GLU A 94 4.21 -13.36 7.75
C GLU A 94 4.08 -14.88 7.77
N VAL A 95 3.86 -15.52 6.61
CA VAL A 95 3.67 -17.00 6.50
C VAL A 95 4.90 -17.78 6.98
N ASN A 96 6.09 -17.18 6.86
CA ASN A 96 7.35 -17.82 7.24
C ASN A 96 7.87 -17.35 8.62
N ASP A 97 7.04 -16.67 9.43
CA ASP A 97 7.40 -16.19 10.78
C ASP A 97 8.62 -15.26 10.83
N TYR A 98 8.91 -14.55 9.74
CA TYR A 98 10.05 -13.64 9.60
C TYR A 98 9.78 -12.22 10.06
N LEU A 99 8.52 -11.84 10.33
CA LEU A 99 8.21 -10.52 10.87
C LEU A 99 8.81 -10.36 12.29
N PRO A 100 9.59 -9.29 12.56
CA PRO A 100 10.18 -9.07 13.88
C PRO A 100 9.17 -8.96 15.02
N ILE A 101 7.99 -8.40 14.74
CA ILE A 101 6.91 -8.23 15.73
C ILE A 101 6.19 -9.53 16.10
N LYS A 102 6.46 -10.65 15.39
CA LYS A 102 5.85 -11.97 15.63
C LYS A 102 4.31 -11.93 15.70
N SER A 103 3.71 -11.10 14.84
CA SER A 103 2.27 -10.95 14.67
C SER A 103 1.91 -10.99 13.19
N HIS A 104 0.66 -11.35 12.91
CA HIS A 104 0.11 -11.26 11.57
C HIS A 104 -0.27 -9.81 11.27
N ILE A 105 0.40 -9.24 10.27
CA ILE A 105 0.26 -7.86 9.82
C ILE A 105 -0.83 -7.73 8.74
N LEU A 106 -1.04 -8.76 7.92
CA LEU A 106 -2.02 -8.79 6.84
C LEU A 106 -3.20 -9.72 7.13
N SER A 107 -3.03 -10.67 8.06
CA SER A 107 -4.02 -11.70 8.36
C SER A 107 -4.22 -11.90 9.86
N SER A 108 -4.95 -12.95 10.23
CA SER A 108 -5.20 -13.32 11.61
C SER A 108 -5.01 -14.83 11.81
N VAL A 109 -4.47 -15.22 12.96
CA VAL A 109 -4.40 -16.63 13.40
C VAL A 109 -5.79 -17.18 13.74
N VAL A 110 -6.73 -16.31 14.10
CA VAL A 110 -8.12 -16.68 14.34
C VAL A 110 -8.79 -16.97 12.99
N PRO A 111 -9.28 -18.20 12.76
CA PRO A 111 -9.91 -18.56 11.49
C PRO A 111 -11.08 -17.63 11.15
N ALA A 112 -11.18 -17.28 9.86
CA ALA A 112 -12.23 -16.41 9.30
C ALA A 112 -12.30 -14.97 9.84
N LYS A 113 -11.43 -14.56 10.78
CA LYS A 113 -11.30 -13.15 11.15
C LYS A 113 -10.63 -12.38 10.01
N ALA A 114 -11.32 -11.35 9.52
CA ALA A 114 -10.82 -10.50 8.44
C ALA A 114 -9.81 -9.46 8.94
N GLU A 115 -10.03 -8.91 10.14
CA GLU A 115 -9.13 -7.93 10.76
C GLU A 115 -7.75 -8.55 11.06
N PRO A 116 -6.64 -7.91 10.65
CA PRO A 116 -5.30 -8.37 10.99
C PRO A 116 -5.01 -8.33 12.49
N ASP A 117 -4.25 -9.30 13.00
CA ASP A 117 -3.96 -9.40 14.44
C ASP A 117 -3.16 -8.22 15.00
N VAL A 118 -2.35 -7.57 14.16
CA VAL A 118 -1.62 -6.36 14.54
C VAL A 118 -2.57 -5.23 14.98
N LEU A 119 -3.76 -5.13 14.39
CA LEU A 119 -4.71 -4.07 14.69
C LEU A 119 -5.39 -4.31 16.04
N THR A 120 -5.81 -5.55 16.29
CA THR A 120 -6.43 -5.95 17.57
C THR A 120 -5.50 -5.69 18.76
N ASN A 121 -4.20 -5.96 18.59
CA ASN A 121 -3.21 -5.90 19.66
C ASN A 121 -2.16 -4.78 19.46
N VAL A 122 -2.52 -3.70 18.76
CA VAL A 122 -1.59 -2.61 18.39
C VAL A 122 -0.72 -2.10 19.54
N THR A 123 -1.26 -2.10 20.77
CA THR A 123 -0.55 -1.63 21.97
C THR A 123 0.70 -2.42 22.29
N GLN A 124 0.76 -3.71 21.92
CA GLN A 124 1.93 -4.57 22.14
C GLN A 124 3.07 -4.26 21.17
N TYR A 125 2.75 -3.66 20.02
CA TYR A 125 3.70 -3.46 18.92
C TYR A 125 4.16 -2.00 18.78
N MET A 126 3.59 -1.07 19.56
CA MET A 126 3.90 0.37 19.45
C MET A 126 5.40 0.66 19.58
N ASP A 127 6.06 0.07 20.58
CA ASP A 127 7.50 0.31 20.79
C ASP A 127 8.37 -0.38 19.72
N ALA A 128 7.98 -1.57 19.26
CA ALA A 128 8.73 -2.28 18.22
C ALA A 128 8.60 -1.63 16.83
N LEU A 129 7.50 -0.91 16.59
CA LEU A 129 7.20 -0.23 15.33
C LEU A 129 7.44 1.30 15.39
N ASP A 130 7.98 1.82 16.50
CA ASP A 130 8.10 3.25 16.77
C ASP A 130 6.83 4.03 16.44
N LEU A 131 5.68 3.53 16.91
CA LEU A 131 4.41 4.21 16.75
C LEU A 131 4.29 5.37 17.75
N ASP A 132 3.82 6.52 17.28
CA ASP A 132 3.40 7.61 18.14
C ASP A 132 2.17 7.15 18.95
N LYS A 133 2.38 6.92 20.24
CA LYS A 133 1.35 6.44 21.16
C LYS A 133 0.15 7.38 21.22
N ALA A 134 0.37 8.69 21.26
CA ALA A 134 -0.71 9.66 21.33
C ALA A 134 -1.54 9.66 20.03
N PHE A 135 -0.87 9.51 18.89
CA PHE A 135 -1.55 9.38 17.61
C PHE A 135 -2.36 8.07 17.51
N VAL A 136 -1.79 6.94 17.92
CA VAL A 136 -2.50 5.65 17.97
C VAL A 136 -3.74 5.73 18.85
N TYR A 137 -3.63 6.27 20.07
CA TYR A 137 -4.78 6.40 20.97
C TYR A 137 -5.86 7.31 20.39
N ARG A 138 -5.49 8.44 19.80
CA ARG A 138 -6.43 9.34 19.12
C ARG A 138 -7.21 8.62 18.02
N LEU A 139 -6.51 7.91 17.13
CA LEU A 139 -7.17 7.16 16.05
C LEU A 139 -8.13 6.08 16.59
N ARG A 140 -7.79 5.43 17.71
CA ARG A 140 -8.67 4.46 18.36
C ARG A 140 -9.90 5.13 18.98
N GLU A 141 -9.74 6.24 19.68
CA GLU A 141 -10.84 7.01 20.29
C GLU A 141 -11.80 7.55 19.22
N GLU A 142 -11.27 7.96 18.07
CA GLU A 142 -12.03 8.42 16.91
C GLU A 142 -12.61 7.27 16.05
N ASN A 143 -12.36 6.00 16.41
CA ASN A 143 -12.74 4.81 15.63
C ASN A 143 -12.22 4.80 14.18
N ARG A 144 -11.04 5.37 13.94
CA ARG A 144 -10.38 5.46 12.64
C ARG A 144 -9.48 4.26 12.37
N SER A 145 -10.08 3.06 12.36
CA SER A 145 -9.34 1.79 12.22
C SER A 145 -8.55 1.68 10.90
N GLU A 146 -9.09 2.21 9.81
CA GLU A 146 -8.42 2.22 8.50
C GLU A 146 -7.14 3.06 8.54
N ASP A 147 -7.22 4.30 9.06
CA ASP A 147 -6.07 5.20 9.18
C ASP A 147 -5.02 4.64 10.14
N LEU A 148 -5.46 3.96 11.21
CA LEU A 148 -4.56 3.27 12.13
C LEU A 148 -3.83 2.14 11.42
N TYR A 149 -4.55 1.34 10.63
CA TYR A 149 -3.96 0.25 9.87
C TYR A 149 -2.96 0.74 8.82
N HIS A 150 -3.29 1.82 8.10
CA HIS A 150 -2.37 2.51 7.19
C HIS A 150 -1.09 2.95 7.89
N TYR A 151 -1.22 3.57 9.06
CA TYR A 151 -0.08 4.00 9.83
C TYR A 151 0.82 2.83 10.26
N ILE A 152 0.22 1.74 10.74
CA ILE A 152 0.95 0.53 11.13
C ILE A 152 1.67 -0.08 9.93
N LEU A 153 1.01 -0.23 8.76
CA LEU A 153 1.61 -0.80 7.56
C LEU A 153 2.85 -0.01 7.10
N VAL A 154 2.74 1.32 7.05
CA VAL A 154 3.87 2.20 6.70
C VAL A 154 5.02 2.02 7.69
N GLN A 155 4.74 2.04 9.00
CA GLN A 155 5.77 1.90 10.03
C GLN A 155 6.42 0.51 10.03
N GLN A 156 5.64 -0.56 9.83
CA GLN A 156 6.17 -1.91 9.65
C GLN A 156 7.11 -2.01 8.45
N CYS A 157 6.75 -1.40 7.32
CA CYS A 157 7.61 -1.37 6.14
C CYS A 157 8.90 -0.59 6.41
N ASN A 158 8.81 0.58 7.05
CA ASN A 158 9.97 1.40 7.40
C ASN A 158 10.90 0.67 8.39
N LYS A 159 10.35 -0.02 9.39
CA LYS A 159 11.15 -0.86 10.31
C LYS A 159 11.82 -2.04 9.64
N LEU A 160 11.16 -2.68 8.70
CA LEU A 160 11.81 -3.69 7.87
C LEU A 160 12.91 -3.08 6.99
N GLY A 161 12.78 -1.82 6.60
CA GLY A 161 13.80 -1.09 5.84
C GLY A 161 15.09 -0.83 6.60
N GLU A 162 15.02 -0.68 7.93
CA GLU A 162 16.20 -0.62 8.79
C GLU A 162 16.98 -1.96 8.81
N ILE A 163 16.28 -3.08 8.56
CA ILE A 163 16.84 -4.44 8.64
C ILE A 163 17.24 -4.96 7.25
N ILE A 164 16.41 -4.74 6.24
CA ILE A 164 16.54 -5.26 4.86
C ILE A 164 16.27 -4.13 3.85
N PRO A 165 17.14 -3.10 3.79
CA PRO A 165 16.89 -1.88 3.01
C PRO A 165 16.76 -2.12 1.51
N THR A 166 17.37 -3.19 0.99
CA THR A 166 17.30 -3.55 -0.44
C THR A 166 15.93 -4.07 -0.86
N VAL A 167 15.13 -4.59 0.09
CA VAL A 167 13.77 -5.04 -0.16
C VAL A 167 12.80 -3.97 0.30
N PHE A 168 13.00 -3.44 1.50
CA PHE A 168 12.13 -2.46 2.15
C PHE A 168 12.74 -1.05 2.15
N GLU A 169 12.91 -0.46 0.99
CA GLU A 169 13.15 0.98 0.90
C GLU A 169 12.10 1.77 1.71
N THR A 170 12.57 2.86 2.35
CA THR A 170 11.73 3.71 3.20
C THR A 170 10.55 4.23 2.40
N ILE A 171 9.34 4.08 2.94
CA ILE A 171 8.13 4.62 2.32
C ILE A 171 8.16 6.14 2.47
N SER A 172 8.30 6.82 1.35
CA SER A 172 8.22 8.27 1.31
C SER A 172 6.80 8.75 1.59
N ASP A 173 6.70 10.01 2.04
CA ASP A 173 5.45 10.63 2.48
C ASP A 173 4.33 10.60 1.42
N ASP A 174 4.68 10.76 0.15
CA ASP A 174 3.78 10.70 -1.00
C ASP A 174 3.28 9.27 -1.27
N MET A 175 4.16 8.27 -1.17
CA MET A 175 3.80 6.86 -1.32
C MET A 175 2.91 6.38 -0.18
N ALA A 176 3.18 6.85 1.05
CA ALA A 176 2.32 6.60 2.21
C ALA A 176 0.92 7.18 2.02
N LEU A 177 0.81 8.39 1.47
CA LEU A 177 -0.48 9.05 1.23
C LEU A 177 -1.31 8.36 0.13
N LEU A 178 -0.62 7.79 -0.86
CA LEU A 178 -1.23 7.05 -1.96
C LEU A 178 -1.59 5.59 -1.62
N LEU A 179 -1.38 5.14 -0.38
CA LEU A 179 -1.87 3.82 0.04
C LEU A 179 -3.40 3.74 -0.17
N PRO A 180 -3.92 2.74 -0.91
CA PRO A 180 -5.36 2.61 -1.15
C PRO A 180 -6.15 2.50 0.14
N ASP A 181 -7.33 3.10 0.19
CA ASP A 181 -8.28 2.91 1.28
C ASP A 181 -9.05 1.58 1.14
N GLY A 182 -9.71 1.17 2.22
CA GLY A 182 -10.56 -0.03 2.25
C GLY A 182 -9.79 -1.34 2.38
N LEU A 183 -8.55 -1.30 2.91
CA LEU A 183 -7.69 -2.46 3.12
C LEU A 183 -8.21 -3.45 4.17
N LEU A 184 -9.10 -3.00 5.07
CA LEU A 184 -9.75 -3.88 6.05
C LEU A 184 -11.01 -4.58 5.51
N GLN A 185 -11.44 -4.27 4.28
CA GLN A 185 -12.62 -4.90 3.67
C GLN A 185 -12.30 -6.28 3.07
N ASP A 186 -13.31 -7.15 2.98
CA ASP A 186 -13.18 -8.46 2.33
C ASP A 186 -12.85 -8.36 0.83
N SER A 187 -13.19 -7.24 0.20
CA SER A 187 -12.86 -6.94 -1.19
C SER A 187 -11.50 -6.27 -1.35
N SER A 188 -10.68 -6.16 -0.30
CA SER A 188 -9.39 -5.46 -0.35
C SER A 188 -8.32 -6.22 -1.14
N PRO A 189 -7.31 -5.52 -1.70
CA PRO A 189 -6.12 -6.19 -2.25
C PRO A 189 -5.35 -7.00 -1.20
N ILE A 190 -5.41 -6.62 0.09
CA ILE A 190 -4.83 -7.43 1.18
C ILE A 190 -5.53 -8.77 1.28
N ARG A 191 -6.87 -8.78 1.26
CA ARG A 191 -7.64 -10.02 1.34
C ARG A 191 -7.34 -10.95 0.17
N ASP A 192 -7.19 -10.39 -1.02
CA ASP A 192 -6.79 -11.15 -2.21
C ASP A 192 -5.43 -11.81 -2.04
N VAL A 193 -4.42 -11.08 -1.56
CA VAL A 193 -3.06 -11.59 -1.29
C VAL A 193 -3.10 -12.76 -0.31
N VAL A 194 -3.93 -12.65 0.74
CA VAL A 194 -4.05 -13.68 1.78
C VAL A 194 -4.80 -14.92 1.28
N THR A 195 -5.80 -14.77 0.40
CA THR A 195 -6.77 -15.84 0.10
C THR A 195 -6.67 -16.44 -1.30
N MET A 196 -6.16 -15.71 -2.30
CA MET A 196 -6.12 -16.19 -3.69
C MET A 196 -4.92 -17.09 -4.00
N ILE A 197 -3.89 -17.06 -3.14
CA ILE A 197 -2.73 -17.95 -3.25
C ILE A 197 -2.72 -18.88 -2.04
N ALA A 198 -2.56 -20.17 -2.29
CA ALA A 198 -2.45 -21.17 -1.24
C ALA A 198 -1.26 -20.85 -0.32
N GLU A 199 -1.46 -20.95 1.00
CA GLU A 199 -0.42 -20.64 1.99
C GLU A 199 0.89 -21.42 1.75
N GLU A 200 0.80 -22.67 1.30
CA GLU A 200 1.97 -23.50 1.03
C GLU A 200 2.85 -23.02 -0.12
N ASP A 201 2.28 -22.26 -1.07
CA ASP A 201 3.09 -21.65 -2.12
C ASP A 201 3.94 -20.48 -1.56
N TRP A 202 3.48 -19.81 -0.50
CA TRP A 202 4.24 -18.76 0.18
C TRP A 202 5.44 -19.28 0.98
N LYS A 203 5.48 -20.58 1.31
CA LYS A 203 6.65 -21.22 1.94
C LYS A 203 7.81 -21.46 0.97
N ASN A 204 7.58 -21.33 -0.34
CA ASN A 204 8.62 -21.43 -1.35
C ASN A 204 9.10 -20.02 -1.76
N VAL A 205 10.37 -19.69 -1.48
CA VAL A 205 10.98 -18.39 -1.80
C VAL A 205 10.89 -17.99 -3.29
N GLU A 206 10.80 -18.96 -4.22
CA GLU A 206 10.63 -18.67 -5.65
C GLU A 206 9.36 -17.88 -5.95
N ILE A 207 8.33 -17.95 -5.09
CA ILE A 207 7.06 -17.21 -5.28
C ILE A 207 7.29 -15.72 -5.48
N LEU A 208 8.24 -15.12 -4.74
CA LEU A 208 8.58 -13.70 -4.85
C LEU A 208 9.12 -13.39 -6.25
N GLY A 209 10.01 -14.25 -6.76
CA GLY A 209 10.57 -14.12 -8.11
C GLY A 209 9.51 -14.23 -9.19
N TRP A 210 8.58 -15.18 -9.08
CA TRP A 210 7.49 -15.35 -10.04
C TRP A 210 6.51 -14.18 -10.03
N LEU A 211 6.07 -13.73 -8.86
CA LEU A 211 5.15 -12.61 -8.73
C LEU A 211 5.76 -11.32 -9.29
N TYR A 212 7.03 -11.05 -9.00
CA TYR A 212 7.75 -9.91 -9.57
C TYR A 212 7.92 -10.02 -11.09
N GLN A 213 8.29 -11.20 -11.59
CA GLN A 213 8.41 -11.45 -13.03
C GLN A 213 7.07 -11.22 -13.75
N PHE A 214 5.97 -11.70 -13.18
CA PHE A 214 4.64 -11.53 -13.78
C PHE A 214 4.14 -10.10 -13.71
N TYR A 215 4.43 -9.37 -12.62
CA TYR A 215 4.16 -7.94 -12.53
C TYR A 215 4.83 -7.16 -13.69
N ILE A 216 6.12 -7.40 -13.92
CA ILE A 216 6.88 -6.71 -14.98
C ILE A 216 6.37 -7.08 -16.38
N ALA A 217 6.09 -8.37 -16.62
CA ALA A 217 5.63 -8.83 -17.92
C ALA A 217 4.33 -8.12 -18.34
N ASP A 218 3.38 -7.99 -17.41
CA ASP A 218 2.10 -7.32 -17.63
C ASP A 218 2.27 -5.80 -17.86
N GLN A 219 3.21 -5.17 -17.14
CA GLN A 219 3.55 -3.76 -17.37
C GLN A 219 4.08 -3.53 -18.79
N LYS A 220 5.00 -4.39 -19.25
CA LYS A 220 5.54 -4.34 -20.61
C LYS A 220 4.44 -4.51 -21.65
N ASP A 221 3.58 -5.51 -21.50
CA ASP A 221 2.47 -5.77 -22.43
C ASP A 221 1.53 -4.55 -22.54
N THR A 222 1.24 -3.89 -21.40
CA THR A 222 0.44 -2.66 -21.35
C THR A 222 1.09 -1.51 -22.12
N VAL A 223 2.40 -1.28 -21.92
CA VAL A 223 3.17 -0.24 -22.64
C VAL A 223 3.17 -0.51 -24.14
N PHE A 224 3.41 -1.75 -24.56
CA PHE A 224 3.39 -2.12 -25.98
C PHE A 224 2.00 -1.97 -26.62
N ALA A 225 0.93 -2.28 -25.88
CA ALA A 225 -0.44 -2.07 -26.36
C ALA A 225 -0.75 -0.57 -26.58
N ASN A 226 -0.33 0.29 -25.65
CA ASN A 226 -0.51 1.75 -25.76
C ASN A 226 0.29 2.35 -26.91
N LEU A 227 1.52 1.89 -27.15
CA LEU A 227 2.33 2.29 -28.31
C LEU A 227 1.69 1.93 -29.66
N LYS A 228 0.94 0.82 -29.74
CA LYS A 228 0.21 0.43 -30.96
C LYS A 228 -1.05 1.27 -31.18
N LYS A 229 -1.71 1.73 -30.11
CA LYS A 229 -2.89 2.61 -30.19
C LYS A 229 -2.55 4.03 -30.61
N ASN A 230 -1.39 4.55 -30.21
CA ASN A 230 -0.91 5.90 -30.56
C ASN A 230 -0.26 6.00 -31.95
N LYS A 231 -0.23 4.92 -32.74
CA LYS A 231 0.27 4.88 -34.13
C LYS A 231 -0.85 4.94 -35.18
N LYS A 232 -2.00 5.53 -34.86
CA LYS A 232 -3.10 5.76 -35.80
C LYS A 232 -3.40 7.24 -35.95
#